data_AF-A0A960K1Y4-F1
#
_entry.id   AF-A0A960K1Y4-F1
#
_cell.length_a   1.000
_cell.length_b   1.000
_cell.length_c   1.000
_cell.angle_alpha   90.00
_cell.angle_beta   90.00
_cell.angle_gamma   90.00
#
_symmetry.space_group_name_H-M   'P 1'
#
loop_
_entity.id
_entity.type
_entity.pdbx_description
1 polymer ?
#
loop_
_entity_poly.entity_id
_entity_poly.type
_entity_poly.pdbx_seq_one_letter_code
_entity_poly.pdbx_strand_id
1 'polypeptide(L)'
;WPGNIRQLANEIAQAVLLLEPGEPMDLHHLSPAVAGSAEPAGLTLAEQLERAERAAYASALAAAGGDPVQAMEQLAVSRATFYRKVKQYELRVEP
;
A
#
# COMPACT_ATOMS: atom_id res chain seq x y z
N TRP A 1 15.74 0.01 -0.86
CA TRP A 1 15.17 -0.88 -1.89
C TRP A 1 14.54 -2.05 -1.20
N PRO A 2 13.35 -2.53 -1.60
CA PRO A 2 12.52 -3.22 -0.64
C PRO A 2 12.99 -4.67 -0.40
N GLY A 3 14.01 -4.80 0.45
CA GLY A 3 14.56 -6.05 0.96
C GLY A 3 16.07 -6.25 0.75
N ASN A 4 16.72 -5.72 -0.29
CA ASN A 4 18.16 -5.94 -0.52
C ASN A 4 18.80 -4.99 -1.56
N ILE A 5 20.10 -4.67 -1.43
CA ILE A 5 20.89 -3.94 -2.44
C ILE A 5 20.97 -4.70 -3.79
N ARG A 6 20.85 -6.04 -3.76
CA ARG A 6 20.78 -6.86 -4.97
C ARG A 6 19.57 -6.52 -5.84
N GLN A 7 18.45 -6.14 -5.23
CA GLN A 7 17.25 -5.78 -5.97
C GLN A 7 17.40 -4.40 -6.63
N LEU A 8 18.11 -3.47 -5.99
CA LEU A 8 18.45 -2.18 -6.61
C LEU A 8 19.31 -2.39 -7.86
N ALA A 9 20.31 -3.26 -7.76
CA ALA A 9 21.17 -3.60 -8.88
C ALA A 9 20.38 -4.22 -10.05
N ASN A 10 19.47 -5.14 -9.75
CA ASN A 10 18.60 -5.74 -10.77
C ASN A 10 17.67 -4.71 -11.41
N GLU A 11 17.09 -3.79 -10.63
CA GLU A 11 16.23 -2.76 -11.20
C GLU A 11 17.01 -1.85 -12.16
N ILE A 12 18.15 -1.33 -11.72
CA ILE A 12 18.97 -0.45 -12.56
C ILE A 12 19.41 -1.19 -13.83
N ALA A 13 19.76 -2.48 -13.72
CA ALA A 13 20.10 -3.28 -14.88
C ALA A 13 18.92 -3.43 -15.86
N GLN A 14 17.69 -3.61 -15.38
CA GLN A 14 16.50 -3.65 -16.23
C GLN A 14 16.19 -2.28 -16.86
N ALA A 15 16.29 -1.20 -16.09
CA ALA A 15 16.07 0.15 -16.60
C ALA A 15 17.08 0.52 -17.70
N VAL A 16 18.36 0.15 -17.53
CA VAL A 16 19.42 0.34 -18.54
C VAL A 16 19.17 -0.47 -19.82
N LEU A 17 18.54 -1.65 -19.73
CA LEU A 17 18.17 -2.42 -20.92
C LEU A 17 17.06 -1.75 -21.75
N LEU A 18 16.23 -0.90 -21.13
CA LEU A 18 15.13 -0.20 -21.78
C LEU A 18 15.56 1.16 -22.36
N LEU A 19 16.70 1.69 -21.91
CA LEU A 19 17.21 3.00 -22.32
C LEU A 19 17.95 2.93 -23.64
N GLU A 20 17.70 3.91 -24.51
CA GLU A 20 18.52 4.11 -25.70
C GLU A 20 19.87 4.78 -25.35
N PRO A 21 20.92 4.58 -26.17
CA PRO A 21 22.23 5.20 -25.92
C PRO A 21 22.13 6.73 -25.87
N GLY A 22 22.42 7.29 -24.69
CA GLY A 22 22.39 8.75 -24.46
C GLY A 22 21.03 9.27 -23.95
N GLU A 23 20.05 8.40 -23.75
CA GLU A 23 18.78 8.75 -23.14
C GLU A 23 18.91 8.87 -21.61
N PRO A 24 18.37 9.94 -20.99
CA PRO A 24 18.33 10.05 -19.55
C PRO A 24 17.26 9.13 -18.94
N MET A 25 17.61 8.47 -17.83
CA MET A 25 16.67 7.64 -17.08
C MET A 25 15.55 8.47 -16.47
N ASP A 26 14.31 8.00 -16.65
CA ASP A 26 13.08 8.60 -16.13
C ASP A 26 12.18 7.52 -15.48
N LEU A 27 11.21 7.93 -14.67
CA LEU A 27 10.38 7.05 -13.84
C LEU A 27 9.66 5.93 -14.60
N HIS A 28 9.34 6.16 -15.88
CA HIS A 28 8.68 5.16 -16.74
C HIS A 28 9.60 4.01 -17.17
N HIS A 29 10.91 4.15 -16.97
CA HIS A 29 11.90 3.08 -17.18
C HIS A 29 12.06 2.17 -15.96
N LEU A 30 11.45 2.53 -14.83
CA LEU A 30 11.46 1.75 -13.61
C LEU A 30 10.21 0.88 -13.53
N SER A 31 10.34 -0.27 -12.88
CA SER A 31 9.23 -1.17 -12.61
C SER A 31 8.17 -0.46 -11.77
N PRO A 32 6.89 -0.89 -11.88
CA PRO A 32 5.80 -0.37 -11.07
C PRO A 32 6.11 -0.38 -9.57
N ALA A 33 6.98 -1.29 -9.12
CA ALA A 33 7.39 -1.41 -7.74
C ALA A 33 8.26 -0.28 -7.20
N VAL A 34 8.87 0.47 -8.11
CA VAL A 34 9.76 1.57 -7.79
C VAL A 34 9.12 2.89 -8.21
N ALA A 35 8.32 2.89 -9.28
CA ALA A 35 7.57 4.03 -9.79
C ALA A 35 6.42 4.51 -8.86
N GLY A 36 6.39 4.08 -7.60
CA GLY A 36 5.41 4.50 -6.59
C GLY A 36 4.12 3.67 -6.54
N SER A 37 4.07 2.53 -7.26
CA SER A 37 2.86 1.71 -7.37
C SER A 37 2.95 0.29 -6.83
N ALA A 38 4.06 -0.15 -6.22
CA ALA A 38 4.04 -1.41 -5.46
C ALA A 38 4.25 -1.25 -3.96
N GLU A 39 3.62 -2.22 -3.30
CA GLU A 39 3.83 -2.65 -1.93
C GLU A 39 5.34 -2.75 -1.61
N PRO A 40 5.78 -2.32 -0.41
CA PRO A 40 7.16 -2.50 0.00
C PRO A 40 7.51 -3.99 -0.02
N ALA A 41 8.38 -4.44 -0.93
CA ALA A 41 8.95 -5.78 -0.83
C ALA A 41 9.83 -5.91 0.44
N GLY A 42 9.86 -7.11 1.02
CA GLY A 42 10.53 -7.40 2.29
C GLY A 42 9.66 -7.27 3.54
N LEU A 43 8.36 -6.94 3.41
CA LEU A 43 7.42 -7.06 4.52
C LEU A 43 7.19 -8.53 4.89
N THR A 44 7.19 -8.81 6.18
CA THR A 44 6.70 -10.07 6.73
C THR A 44 5.22 -10.26 6.40
N LEU A 45 4.74 -11.51 6.43
CA LEU A 45 3.32 -11.79 6.21
C LEU A 45 2.41 -11.00 7.18
N ALA A 46 2.87 -10.82 8.43
CA ALA A 46 2.14 -10.05 9.43
C ALA A 46 1.98 -8.57 9.03
N GLU A 47 3.04 -7.94 8.54
CA GLU A 47 3.02 -6.54 8.10
C GLU A 47 2.18 -6.35 6.83
N GLN A 48 2.22 -7.32 5.91
CA GLN A 48 1.36 -7.30 4.72
C GLN A 48 -0.12 -7.39 5.11
N LEU A 49 -0.47 -8.31 6.03
CA LEU A 49 -1.83 -8.41 6.56
C LEU A 49 -2.26 -7.12 7.25
N GLU A 50 -1.41 -6.54 8.09
CA GLU A 50 -1.73 -5.29 8.80
C GLU A 50 -1.97 -4.13 7.83
N ARG A 51 -1.16 -4.02 6.78
CA ARG A 51 -1.30 -2.99 5.76
C ARG A 51 -2.58 -3.18 4.93
N ALA A 52 -2.84 -4.40 4.47
CA ALA A 52 -4.06 -4.74 3.75
C ALA A 52 -5.31 -4.49 4.60
N GLU A 53 -5.26 -4.86 5.88
CA GLU A 53 -6.33 -4.59 6.84
C GLU A 53 -6.55 -3.08 6.99
N ARG A 54 -5.50 -2.29 7.26
CA ARG A 54 -5.60 -0.83 7.35
C ARG A 54 -6.20 -0.20 6.09
N ALA A 55 -5.77 -0.65 4.91
CA ALA A 55 -6.29 -0.16 3.64
C ALA A 55 -7.78 -0.47 3.46
N ALA A 56 -8.22 -1.68 3.86
CA ALA A 56 -9.63 -2.05 3.84
C ALA A 56 -10.48 -1.15 4.75
N TYR A 57 -10.01 -0.88 5.98
CA TYR A 57 -10.71 0.03 6.91
C TYR A 57 -10.80 1.46 6.37
N ALA A 58 -9.72 1.99 5.81
CA ALA A 58 -9.71 3.33 5.23
C ALA A 58 -10.65 3.44 4.01
N SER A 59 -10.63 2.42 3.14
CA SER A 59 -11.50 2.36 1.96
C SER A 59 -12.98 2.28 2.34
N ALA A 60 -13.33 1.44 3.32
CA ALA A 60 -14.72 1.31 3.79
C ALA A 60 -15.23 2.61 4.43
N LEU A 61 -14.39 3.29 5.23
CA LEU A 61 -14.74 4.59 5.80
C LEU A 61 -14.97 5.66 4.72
N ALA A 62 -14.11 5.70 3.70
CA ALA A 62 -14.26 6.63 2.57
C ALA A 62 -15.52 6.33 1.73
N ALA A 63 -15.79 5.05 1.46
CA ALA A 63 -16.96 4.61 0.70
C ALA A 63 -18.28 4.83 1.46
N ALA A 64 -18.25 4.73 2.79
CA ALA A 64 -19.38 5.02 3.67
C ALA A 64 -19.59 6.53 3.92
N GLY A 65 -18.73 7.39 3.36
CA GLY A 65 -18.81 8.84 3.57
C GLY A 65 -18.69 9.24 5.05
N GLY A 66 -18.02 8.43 5.86
CA GLY A 66 -17.91 8.67 7.30
C GLY A 66 -18.88 7.90 8.19
N ASP A 67 -19.93 7.26 7.65
CA ASP A 67 -20.88 6.48 8.45
C ASP A 67 -20.21 5.21 9.03
N PRO A 68 -20.02 5.11 10.36
CA PRO A 68 -19.39 3.96 10.97
C PRO A 68 -20.23 2.68 10.81
N VAL A 69 -21.57 2.79 10.78
CA VAL A 69 -22.48 1.64 10.67
C VAL A 69 -22.34 1.00 9.30
N GLN A 70 -22.39 1.81 8.25
CA GLN A 70 -22.24 1.33 6.89
C GLN A 70 -20.83 0.76 6.64
N ALA A 71 -19.78 1.39 7.19
CA ALA A 71 -18.42 0.86 7.10
C ALA A 71 -18.27 -0.50 7.82
N MET A 72 -18.90 -0.68 8.99
CA MET A 72 -18.92 -1.96 9.70
C MET A 72 -19.61 -3.07 8.92
N GLU A 73 -20.73 -2.77 8.26
CA GLU A 73 -21.46 -3.72 7.41
C GLU A 73 -20.62 -4.15 6.20
N GLN A 74 -19.97 -3.20 5.53
CA GLN A 74 -19.08 -3.49 4.39
C GLN A 74 -17.89 -4.36 4.78
N LEU A 75 -17.30 -4.09 5.95
CA LEU A 75 -16.18 -4.86 6.48
C LEU A 75 -16.60 -6.18 7.14
N ALA A 76 -17.90 -6.40 7.38
CA ALA A 76 -18.45 -7.53 8.12
C ALA A 76 -17.79 -7.73 9.50
N VAL A 77 -17.51 -6.64 10.23
CA VAL A 77 -16.87 -6.67 11.54
C VAL A 77 -17.80 -6.18 12.65
N SER A 78 -17.58 -6.69 13.87
CA SER A 78 -18.32 -6.20 15.04
C SER A 78 -17.91 -4.78 15.42
N ARG A 79 -18.80 -4.08 16.12
CA ARG A 79 -18.55 -2.72 16.63
C ARG A 79 -17.30 -2.61 17.47
N ALA A 80 -17.07 -3.57 18.36
CA ALA A 80 -15.88 -3.60 19.22
C ALA A 80 -14.59 -3.75 18.39
N THR A 81 -14.58 -4.64 17.40
CA THR A 81 -13.43 -4.84 16.51
C THR A 81 -13.17 -3.59 15.67
N PHE A 82 -14.23 -2.97 15.14
CA PHE A 82 -14.14 -1.78 14.31
C PHE A 82 -13.46 -0.62 15.04
N TYR A 83 -14.00 -0.18 16.17
CA TYR A 83 -13.43 0.96 16.91
C TYR A 83 -12.02 0.66 17.44
N ARG A 84 -11.73 -0.60 17.81
CA ARG A 84 -10.37 -1.02 18.19
C ARG A 84 -9.39 -0.84 17.02
N LYS A 85 -9.77 -1.28 15.82
CA LYS A 85 -8.94 -1.21 14.61
C LYS A 85 -8.79 0.20 14.08
N VAL A 86 -9.88 0.99 14.07
CA VAL A 86 -9.85 2.42 13.74
C VAL A 86 -8.89 3.18 14.65
N LYS A 87 -8.95 2.91 15.97
CA LYS A 87 -8.00 3.50 16.94
C LYS A 87 -6.57 3.02 16.71
N GLN A 88 -6.37 1.72 16.45
CA GLN A 88 -5.05 1.14 16.17
C GLN A 88 -4.39 1.77 14.93
N TYR A 89 -5.18 2.09 13.91
CA TYR A 89 -4.69 2.66 12.64
C TYR A 89 -4.77 4.18 12.55
N GLU A 90 -5.20 4.83 13.64
CA GLU A 90 -5.38 6.28 13.73
C GLU A 90 -6.26 6.85 12.61
N LEU A 91 -7.26 6.08 12.20
CA LEU A 91 -8.20 6.49 11.15
C LEU A 91 -9.23 7.45 11.72
N ARG A 92 -9.52 8.53 10.98
CA ARG A 92 -10.57 9.49 11.35
C ARG A 92 -11.92 8.99 10.85
N VAL A 93 -12.89 9.01 11.74
CA VAL A 93 -14.29 8.80 11.42
C VAL A 93 -14.91 10.18 11.47
N GLU A 94 -15.05 10.81 10.30
CA GLU A 94 -15.77 12.07 10.18
C GLU A 94 -17.27 11.75 10.06
N PRO A 95 -18.15 12.45 10.79
CA PRO A 95 -19.59 12.18 10.78
C PRO A 95 -20.31 12.73 9.55
#